data_AF-A0A935X7B1-F1
#
_entry.id   AF-A0A935X7B1-F1
#
_cell.length_a   1.000
_cell.length_b   1.000
_cell.length_c   1.000
_cell.angle_alpha   90.00
_cell.angle_beta   90.00
_cell.angle_gamma   90.00
#
_symmetry.space_group_name_H-M   'P 1'
#
loop_
_entity.id
_entity.type
_entity.pdbx_description
1 polymer ?
#
loop_
_entity_poly.entity_id
_entity_poly.type
_entity_poly.pdbx_seq_one_letter_code
_entity_poly.pdbx_strand_id
1 'polypeptide(L)'
;MKVCGFTVPRSKTRRSCGAGRRARRPIGLAIALGLVFACSLARESAAEGNLLLAGVESRRSGENYAYLGALIPLGARGRLGQGWVQRYWIDGYRYSYDVSNPALYGVDPQRIRARGKGLEAALGYHFTRDGIAVAGYAGLRYADTEFSPDDPGSRVRGTKVWPKLQFEIAAPLGSRWESRNIASYTFGLEGYWLRTRLVTTIGDGYEVGPEVIALGDRDFKALKVGVALGGLRPTPDSSLGLRGGYHFQSESNAVYVGLDLAVKF
;
A
#
# COMPACT_ATOMS: atom_id res chain seq x y z
N MET A 1 75.73 -37.39 8.47
CA MET A 1 75.33 -36.33 7.53
C MET A 1 74.39 -35.39 8.28
N LYS A 2 74.80 -34.11 8.48
CA LYS A 2 74.05 -32.89 8.94
C LYS A 2 72.83 -33.10 9.87
N VAL A 3 72.89 -32.92 11.20
CA VAL A 3 72.98 -31.69 12.06
C VAL A 3 71.64 -30.92 12.29
N CYS A 4 71.28 -30.82 13.58
CA CYS A 4 70.40 -29.86 14.32
C CYS A 4 68.88 -29.80 14.02
N GLY A 5 67.95 -29.62 14.98
CA GLY A 5 68.03 -29.41 16.44
C GLY A 5 66.65 -29.02 17.03
N PHE A 6 66.45 -29.34 18.32
CA PHE A 6 65.64 -28.66 19.35
C PHE A 6 64.23 -28.08 19.05
N THR A 7 63.22 -28.48 19.84
CA THR A 7 62.58 -27.68 20.93
C THR A 7 61.26 -28.32 21.41
N VAL A 8 61.09 -28.43 22.73
CA VAL A 8 59.92 -28.91 23.52
C VAL A 8 59.31 -27.66 24.24
N PRO A 9 58.22 -27.72 25.04
CA PRO A 9 56.81 -28.14 24.89
C PRO A 9 55.83 -26.93 25.00
N ARG A 10 54.52 -27.05 24.72
CA ARG A 10 53.50 -26.12 25.29
C ARG A 10 52.12 -26.71 25.59
N SER A 11 51.83 -26.72 26.88
CA SER A 11 50.55 -26.50 27.59
C SER A 11 49.28 -26.20 26.76
N LYS A 12 48.24 -27.01 26.99
CA LYS A 12 46.83 -26.68 26.68
C LYS A 12 46.29 -25.71 27.74
N THR A 13 45.96 -24.48 27.33
CA THR A 13 45.06 -23.60 28.10
C THR A 13 44.28 -22.65 27.18
N ARG A 14 42.96 -22.54 27.46
CA ARG A 14 41.97 -21.53 27.00
C ARG A 14 41.56 -21.64 25.51
N ARG A 15 40.32 -21.34 25.09
CA ARG A 15 39.33 -20.36 25.56
C ARG A 15 37.90 -20.85 25.29
N SER A 16 37.02 -20.56 26.23
CA SER A 16 35.58 -20.42 26.02
C SER A 16 35.32 -19.33 24.97
N CYS A 17 34.59 -19.67 23.91
CA CYS A 17 33.97 -18.67 23.05
C CYS A 17 32.46 -18.74 23.28
N GLY A 18 31.92 -17.72 23.94
CA GLY A 18 30.49 -17.55 24.13
C GLY A 18 29.82 -17.44 22.77
N ALA A 19 28.93 -18.39 22.49
CA ALA A 19 27.98 -18.27 21.40
C ALA A 19 27.04 -17.12 21.73
N GLY A 20 27.35 -15.93 21.19
CA GLY A 20 26.42 -14.81 21.18
C GLY A 20 25.12 -15.27 20.53
N ARG A 21 24.05 -15.34 21.33
CA ARG A 21 22.69 -15.53 20.82
C ARG A 21 22.40 -14.36 19.90
N ARG A 22 22.58 -14.55 18.59
CA ARG A 22 21.98 -13.65 17.59
C ARG A 22 20.47 -13.67 17.86
N ALA A 23 19.93 -12.53 18.27
CA ALA A 23 18.51 -12.32 18.40
C ALA A 23 17.83 -12.77 17.10
N ARG A 24 17.03 -13.84 17.19
CA ARG A 24 16.26 -14.39 16.08
C ARG A 24 15.21 -13.34 15.70
N ARG A 25 15.32 -12.76 14.51
CA ARG A 25 14.32 -11.85 13.97
C ARG A 25 13.12 -12.68 13.49
N PRO A 26 11.92 -12.55 14.07
CA PRO A 26 10.74 -13.17 13.48
C PRO A 26 10.41 -12.41 12.19
N ILE A 27 10.43 -13.10 11.05
CA ILE A 27 9.96 -12.56 9.76
C ILE A 27 8.47 -12.93 9.67
N GLY A 28 7.63 -12.23 10.42
CA GLY A 28 6.19 -12.49 10.39
C GLY A 28 5.61 -11.83 9.15
N LEU A 29 5.43 -12.55 8.03
CA LEU A 29 4.95 -12.03 6.74
C LEU A 29 3.58 -11.34 6.87
N ALA A 30 3.57 -10.10 7.36
CA ALA A 30 2.43 -9.22 7.36
C ALA A 30 2.32 -8.59 5.96
N ILE A 31 1.12 -8.58 5.39
CA ILE A 31 0.89 -7.98 4.08
C ILE A 31 -0.12 -6.86 4.23
N ALA A 32 0.35 -5.63 4.02
CA ALA A 32 -0.47 -4.45 3.76
C ALA A 32 -1.24 -4.62 2.43
N LEU A 33 -2.35 -5.36 2.44
CA LEU A 33 -3.31 -5.31 1.34
C LEU A 33 -4.08 -4.01 1.40
N GLY A 34 -3.93 -3.25 0.32
CA GLY A 34 -4.98 -2.38 -0.18
C GLY A 34 -4.98 -1.00 0.44
N LEU A 35 -4.30 -0.10 -0.26
CA LEU A 35 -4.86 1.21 -0.53
C LEU A 35 -4.98 1.27 -2.05
N VAL A 36 -6.20 1.42 -2.52
CA VAL A 36 -6.51 1.61 -3.94
C VAL A 36 -7.09 3.01 -4.12
N PHE A 37 -6.83 3.52 -5.31
CA PHE A 37 -7.04 4.85 -5.87
C PHE A 37 -8.13 5.75 -5.29
N ALA A 38 -7.69 6.86 -4.70
CA ALA A 38 -8.32 8.15 -4.90
C ALA A 38 -7.26 9.19 -5.25
N CYS A 39 -6.74 9.21 -6.49
CA CYS A 39 -6.37 10.54 -7.01
C CYS A 39 -7.68 11.17 -7.49
N SER A 40 -8.39 11.78 -6.54
CA SER A 40 -9.44 12.76 -6.79
C SER A 40 -8.88 14.06 -7.39
N LEU A 41 -7.57 14.17 -7.51
CA LEU A 41 -6.86 15.35 -8.03
C LEU A 41 -6.88 15.44 -9.57
N ALA A 42 -7.48 14.47 -10.26
CA ALA A 42 -7.64 14.46 -11.70
C ALA A 42 -8.79 15.38 -12.13
N ARG A 43 -8.47 16.65 -12.41
CA ARG A 43 -9.31 17.62 -13.14
C ARG A 43 -10.66 18.05 -12.54
N GLU A 44 -11.03 17.63 -11.34
CA GLU A 44 -12.01 18.40 -10.54
C GLU A 44 -11.29 19.58 -9.86
N SER A 45 -10.71 20.45 -10.68
CA SER A 45 -10.27 21.76 -10.19
C SER A 45 -11.52 22.47 -9.66
N ALA A 46 -11.67 22.55 -8.34
CA ALA A 46 -12.75 23.24 -7.65
C ALA A 46 -14.15 22.61 -7.83
N ALA A 47 -14.30 21.30 -7.65
CA ALA A 47 -15.63 20.74 -7.42
C ALA A 47 -16.19 21.29 -6.08
N GLU A 48 -17.28 22.06 -6.16
CA GLU A 48 -18.13 22.41 -5.01
C GLU A 48 -18.85 21.15 -4.54
N GLY A 49 -18.42 20.52 -3.45
CA GLY A 49 -19.14 19.38 -2.88
C GLY A 49 -18.23 18.33 -2.24
N ASN A 50 -18.85 17.25 -1.80
CA ASN A 50 -18.17 16.11 -1.23
C ASN A 50 -17.84 15.10 -2.34
N LEU A 51 -16.85 14.25 -2.09
CA LEU A 51 -16.50 13.19 -3.03
C LEU A 51 -16.58 11.83 -2.34
N LEU A 52 -17.40 10.95 -2.90
CA LEU A 52 -17.46 9.55 -2.56
C LEU A 52 -16.53 8.77 -3.50
N LEU A 53 -15.84 7.79 -2.94
CA LEU A 53 -14.86 6.98 -3.63
C LEU A 53 -15.15 5.52 -3.34
N ALA A 54 -15.16 4.66 -4.34
CA ALA A 54 -15.34 3.23 -4.14
C ALA A 54 -14.46 2.46 -5.10
N GLY A 55 -14.05 1.27 -4.72
CA GLY A 55 -13.32 0.44 -5.66
C GLY A 55 -13.05 -0.95 -5.16
N VAL A 56 -12.67 -1.79 -6.12
CA VAL A 56 -12.35 -3.19 -5.90
C VAL A 56 -11.08 -3.56 -6.66
N GLU A 57 -10.36 -4.54 -6.13
CA GLU A 57 -9.25 -5.19 -6.79
C GLU A 57 -9.36 -6.69 -6.57
N SER A 58 -9.09 -7.45 -7.62
CA SER A 58 -8.98 -8.90 -7.56
C SER A 58 -7.67 -9.36 -8.18
N ARG A 59 -7.04 -10.34 -7.54
CA ARG A 59 -5.88 -11.07 -8.06
C ARG A 59 -6.28 -12.49 -8.42
N ARG A 60 -5.71 -13.02 -9.49
CA ARG A 60 -6.01 -14.38 -9.98
C ARG A 60 -5.77 -15.47 -8.93
N SER A 61 -4.89 -15.24 -7.97
CA SER A 61 -4.59 -16.13 -6.83
C SER A 61 -5.66 -16.10 -5.71
N GLY A 62 -6.72 -15.32 -5.87
CA GLY A 62 -7.90 -15.29 -4.99
C GLY A 62 -7.85 -14.19 -3.93
N GLU A 63 -6.84 -13.32 -3.94
CA GLU A 63 -6.75 -12.18 -3.06
C GLU A 63 -7.57 -11.02 -3.61
N ASN A 64 -8.29 -10.34 -2.71
CA ASN A 64 -9.22 -9.29 -3.07
C ASN A 64 -9.11 -8.13 -2.09
N TYR A 65 -9.40 -6.94 -2.59
CA TYR A 65 -9.52 -5.71 -1.81
C TYR A 65 -10.76 -4.95 -2.26
N ALA A 66 -11.48 -4.35 -1.32
CA ALA A 66 -12.59 -3.46 -1.60
C ALA A 66 -12.55 -2.28 -0.63
N TYR A 67 -12.99 -1.10 -1.08
CA TYR A 67 -13.07 0.07 -0.23
C TYR A 67 -14.24 0.98 -0.58
N LEU A 68 -14.60 1.80 0.40
CA LEU A 68 -15.46 2.97 0.30
C LEU A 68 -14.78 4.13 1.05
N GLY A 69 -14.70 5.29 0.44
CA GLY A 69 -14.06 6.47 0.99
C GLY A 69 -14.88 7.73 0.75
N ALA A 70 -14.65 8.74 1.59
CA ALA A 70 -15.27 10.05 1.46
C ALA A 70 -14.24 11.16 1.70
N LEU A 71 -14.31 12.23 0.90
CA LEU A 71 -13.61 13.48 1.08
C LEU A 71 -14.63 14.59 1.29
N ILE A 72 -14.53 15.29 2.43
CA ILE A 72 -15.49 16.31 2.85
C ILE A 72 -14.72 17.59 3.18
N PRO A 73 -14.85 18.66 2.37
CA PRO A 73 -14.23 19.94 2.69
C PRO A 73 -14.68 20.51 4.03
N LEU A 74 -13.78 21.19 4.73
CA LEU A 74 -14.07 21.85 5.99
C LEU A 74 -14.31 23.35 5.82
N GLY A 75 -15.27 23.86 6.60
CA GLY A 75 -15.66 25.27 6.64
C GLY A 75 -16.76 25.63 5.64
N ALA A 76 -17.48 26.71 5.93
CA ALA A 76 -18.64 27.15 5.14
C ALA A 76 -18.35 27.52 3.67
N ARG A 77 -17.06 27.68 3.32
CA ARG A 77 -16.58 27.92 1.95
C ARG A 77 -15.57 26.86 1.51
N GLY A 78 -15.52 25.72 2.21
CA GLY A 78 -14.61 24.63 1.90
C GLY A 78 -14.93 24.05 0.52
N ARG A 79 -13.88 23.75 -0.26
CA ARG A 79 -14.00 23.09 -1.56
C ARG A 79 -12.85 22.11 -1.75
N LEU A 80 -13.07 21.03 -2.48
CA LEU A 80 -11.98 20.14 -2.84
C LEU A 80 -10.97 20.88 -3.71
N GLY A 81 -9.68 20.61 -3.48
CA GLY A 81 -8.57 21.27 -4.17
C GLY A 81 -8.09 22.56 -3.50
N GLN A 82 -8.79 23.09 -2.49
CA GLN A 82 -8.31 24.25 -1.74
C GLN A 82 -8.80 24.26 -0.29
N GLY A 83 -7.88 24.11 0.66
CA GLY A 83 -8.16 24.24 2.09
C GLY A 83 -8.24 22.89 2.81
N TRP A 84 -8.81 22.91 4.01
CA TRP A 84 -8.90 21.74 4.88
C TRP A 84 -9.98 20.75 4.41
N VAL A 85 -9.69 19.45 4.52
CA VAL A 85 -10.56 18.35 4.07
C VAL A 85 -10.52 17.22 5.10
N GLN A 86 -11.67 16.63 5.42
CA GLN A 86 -11.76 15.38 6.15
C GLN A 86 -11.77 14.22 5.18
N ARG A 87 -11.02 13.16 5.50
CA ARG A 87 -10.98 11.92 4.73
C ARG A 87 -11.40 10.75 5.61
N TYR A 88 -12.37 9.99 5.12
CA TYR A 88 -12.81 8.74 5.74
C TYR A 88 -12.61 7.59 4.76
N TRP A 89 -12.28 6.41 5.28
CA TRP A 89 -12.04 5.21 4.48
C TRP A 89 -12.50 3.98 5.25
N ILE A 90 -13.23 3.08 4.58
CA ILE A 90 -13.57 1.76 5.08
C ILE A 90 -13.09 0.77 4.03
N ASP A 91 -12.43 -0.30 4.47
CA ASP A 91 -11.90 -1.30 3.56
C ASP A 91 -12.03 -2.74 4.07
N GLY A 92 -11.98 -3.68 3.13
CA GLY A 92 -11.96 -5.11 3.41
C GLY A 92 -10.99 -5.82 2.47
N TYR A 93 -10.25 -6.79 3.02
CA TYR A 93 -9.24 -7.53 2.26
C TYR A 93 -9.23 -9.02 2.58
N ARG A 94 -8.79 -9.79 1.60
CA ARG A 94 -8.48 -11.23 1.74
C ARG A 94 -7.17 -11.52 1.04
N TYR A 95 -6.30 -12.27 1.69
CA TYR A 95 -5.05 -12.73 1.08
C TYR A 95 -4.61 -14.09 1.61
N SER A 96 -3.60 -14.65 0.96
CA SER A 96 -2.97 -15.89 1.41
C SER A 96 -1.47 -15.88 1.15
N TYR A 97 -0.74 -16.64 1.96
CA TYR A 97 0.67 -16.92 1.78
C TYR A 97 1.00 -18.31 2.31
N ASP A 98 2.11 -18.86 1.84
CA ASP A 98 2.61 -20.16 2.30
C ASP A 98 3.70 -19.93 3.35
N VAL A 99 3.70 -20.74 4.42
CA VAL A 99 4.75 -20.63 5.45
C VAL A 99 6.05 -21.22 4.91
N SER A 100 7.01 -20.35 4.59
CA SER A 100 8.30 -20.75 4.00
C SER A 100 9.30 -21.38 4.99
N ASN A 101 9.13 -21.23 6.31
CA ASN A 101 9.93 -21.94 7.32
C ASN A 101 9.14 -22.33 8.61
N PRO A 102 8.44 -23.47 8.58
CA PRO A 102 7.61 -23.99 9.69
C PRO A 102 8.30 -24.01 11.06
N ALA A 103 9.58 -24.39 11.08
CA ALA A 103 10.38 -24.54 12.29
C ALA A 103 10.71 -23.20 12.98
N LEU A 104 10.64 -22.08 12.26
CA LEU A 104 10.86 -20.74 12.83
C LEU A 104 9.60 -20.20 13.52
N TYR A 105 8.43 -20.69 13.13
CA TYR A 105 7.12 -20.16 13.53
C TYR A 105 6.29 -21.11 14.38
N GLY A 106 6.73 -22.36 14.56
CA GLY A 106 6.00 -23.35 15.37
C GLY A 106 4.65 -23.74 14.77
N VAL A 107 4.52 -23.67 13.45
CA VAL A 107 3.32 -24.06 12.68
C VAL A 107 3.73 -25.01 11.57
N ASP A 108 2.90 -25.98 11.23
CA ASP A 108 3.14 -26.89 10.10
C ASP A 108 3.22 -26.12 8.77
N PRO A 109 3.99 -26.60 7.76
CA PRO A 109 3.97 -26.01 6.43
C PRO A 109 2.56 -26.07 5.88
N GLN A 110 1.95 -24.89 5.75
CA GLN A 110 0.57 -24.75 5.32
C GLN A 110 0.33 -23.37 4.74
N ARG A 111 -0.76 -23.27 3.96
CA ARG A 111 -1.25 -22.01 3.42
C ARG A 111 -2.06 -21.28 4.47
N ILE A 112 -1.60 -20.11 4.87
CA ILE A 112 -2.31 -19.21 5.76
C ILE A 112 -3.22 -18.31 4.93
N ARG A 113 -4.49 -18.23 5.31
CA ARG A 113 -5.48 -17.31 4.74
C ARG A 113 -5.78 -16.22 5.74
N ALA A 114 -5.68 -14.98 5.29
CA ALA A 114 -6.00 -13.81 6.08
C ALA A 114 -7.24 -13.12 5.53
N ARG A 115 -8.08 -12.63 6.43
CA ARG A 115 -9.18 -11.72 6.11
C ARG A 115 -9.15 -10.57 7.10
N GLY A 116 -9.47 -9.37 6.64
CA GLY A 116 -9.53 -8.24 7.55
C GLY A 116 -10.41 -7.12 7.05
N LYS A 117 -10.71 -6.22 7.98
CA LYS A 117 -11.46 -5.00 7.76
C LYS A 117 -10.69 -3.82 8.31
N GLY A 118 -10.80 -2.67 7.65
CA GLY A 118 -10.10 -1.44 8.00
C GLY A 118 -11.05 -0.26 8.06
N LEU A 119 -10.69 0.71 8.91
CA LEU A 119 -11.30 2.03 8.99
C LEU A 119 -10.18 3.06 9.09
N GLU A 120 -10.32 4.19 8.41
CA GLU A 120 -9.40 5.31 8.49
C GLU A 120 -10.17 6.62 8.63
N ALA A 121 -9.67 7.50 9.49
CA ALA A 121 -10.10 8.89 9.56
C ALA A 121 -8.86 9.79 9.57
N ALA A 122 -8.84 10.80 8.70
CA ALA A 122 -7.72 11.71 8.55
C ALA A 122 -8.19 13.14 8.30
N LEU A 123 -7.40 14.09 8.79
CA LEU A 123 -7.49 15.49 8.41
C LEU A 123 -6.43 15.76 7.35
N GLY A 124 -6.80 16.48 6.31
CA GLY A 124 -5.90 16.85 5.24
C GLY A 124 -6.04 18.29 4.80
N TYR A 125 -5.11 18.71 3.97
CA TYR A 125 -5.08 20.02 3.34
C TYR A 125 -4.83 19.85 1.85
N HIS A 126 -5.70 20.46 1.04
CA HIS A 126 -5.62 20.46 -0.42
C HIS A 126 -5.14 21.82 -0.91
N PHE A 127 -4.34 21.79 -1.97
CA PHE A 127 -3.86 22.99 -2.63
C PHE A 127 -3.74 22.73 -4.13
N THR A 128 -4.39 23.55 -4.93
CA THR A 128 -4.31 23.50 -6.38
C THR A 128 -3.88 24.86 -6.93
N ARG A 129 -2.78 24.87 -7.68
CA ARG A 129 -2.24 26.08 -8.31
C ARG A 129 -1.53 25.72 -9.61
N ASP A 130 -1.77 26.52 -10.66
CA ASP A 130 -1.08 26.41 -11.95
C ASP A 130 -1.14 24.98 -12.56
N GLY A 131 -2.28 24.30 -12.38
CA GLY A 131 -2.51 22.93 -12.84
C GLY A 131 -1.89 21.84 -11.95
N ILE A 132 -1.14 22.20 -10.92
CA ILE A 132 -0.59 21.27 -9.93
C ILE A 132 -1.56 21.19 -8.75
N ALA A 133 -2.00 19.98 -8.42
CA ALA A 133 -2.84 19.69 -7.29
C ALA A 133 -2.07 18.84 -6.28
N VAL A 134 -2.10 19.23 -5.02
CA VAL A 134 -1.40 18.57 -3.91
C VAL A 134 -2.39 18.35 -2.77
N ALA A 135 -2.30 17.19 -2.13
CA ALA A 135 -3.02 16.92 -0.89
C ALA A 135 -2.10 16.21 0.11
N GLY A 136 -2.16 16.64 1.37
CA GLY A 136 -1.52 15.94 2.50
C GLY A 136 -2.57 15.55 3.51
N TYR A 137 -2.46 14.37 4.11
CA TYR A 137 -3.37 13.85 5.12
C TYR A 137 -2.60 13.25 6.30
N ALA A 138 -3.11 13.49 7.50
CA ALA A 138 -2.65 12.88 8.74
C ALA A 138 -3.85 12.33 9.50
N GLY A 139 -3.74 11.08 9.96
CA GLY A 139 -4.87 10.40 10.58
C GLY A 139 -4.50 9.11 11.28
N LEU A 140 -5.55 8.35 11.61
CA LEU A 140 -5.46 7.05 12.26
C LEU A 140 -6.09 5.98 11.37
N ARG A 141 -5.44 4.82 11.29
CA ARG A 141 -5.94 3.61 10.67
C ARG A 141 -6.22 2.56 11.75
N TYR A 142 -7.46 2.12 11.83
CA TYR A 142 -7.89 0.93 12.54
C TYR A 142 -7.89 -0.25 11.57
N ALA A 143 -7.43 -1.42 12.00
CA ALA A 143 -7.59 -2.67 11.26
C ALA A 143 -7.82 -3.84 12.21
N ASP A 144 -8.61 -4.81 11.76
CA ASP A 144 -8.84 -6.07 12.46
C ASP A 144 -8.61 -7.23 11.49
N THR A 145 -7.60 -8.05 11.77
CA THR A 145 -7.15 -9.13 10.88
C THR A 145 -7.24 -10.48 11.56
N GLU A 146 -7.89 -11.43 10.89
CA GLU A 146 -7.99 -12.81 11.31
C GLU A 146 -7.22 -13.72 10.35
N PHE A 147 -6.59 -14.75 10.90
CA PHE A 147 -5.80 -15.75 10.17
C PHE A 147 -6.42 -17.14 10.33
N SER A 148 -6.41 -17.91 9.26
CA SER A 148 -6.85 -19.30 9.22
C SER A 148 -5.85 -20.15 8.42
N PRO A 149 -5.09 -21.06 9.08
CA PRO A 149 -4.97 -21.20 10.54
C PRO A 149 -4.38 -19.94 11.19
N ASP A 150 -4.48 -19.86 12.51
CA ASP A 150 -3.98 -18.70 13.26
C ASP A 150 -2.46 -18.51 13.05
N ASP A 151 -2.02 -17.25 12.91
CA ASP A 151 -0.61 -16.87 12.85
C ASP A 151 -0.27 -15.98 14.06
N PRO A 152 0.09 -16.57 15.21
CA PRO A 152 0.38 -15.81 16.42
C PRO A 152 1.60 -14.90 16.28
N GLY A 153 2.47 -15.13 15.28
CA GLY A 153 3.67 -14.33 15.01
C GLY A 153 3.39 -13.06 14.20
N SER A 154 2.22 -12.95 13.58
CA SER A 154 1.88 -11.83 12.69
C SER A 154 1.64 -10.53 13.46
N ARG A 155 2.30 -9.45 13.04
CA ARG A 155 2.16 -8.11 13.65
C ARG A 155 0.79 -7.49 13.44
N VAL A 156 0.10 -7.89 12.37
CA VAL A 156 -1.21 -7.36 11.99
C VAL A 156 -2.36 -8.19 12.55
N ARG A 157 -2.07 -9.28 13.28
CA ARG A 157 -3.07 -10.14 13.92
C ARG A 157 -3.93 -9.38 14.92
N GLY A 158 -5.23 -9.63 14.82
CA GLY A 158 -6.27 -9.03 15.65
C GLY A 158 -6.44 -7.54 15.37
N THR A 159 -6.97 -6.85 16.36
CA THR A 159 -7.26 -5.42 16.29
C THR A 159 -6.02 -4.55 16.54
N LYS A 160 -5.79 -3.58 15.66
CA LYS A 160 -4.67 -2.64 15.70
C LYS A 160 -5.12 -1.24 15.31
N VAL A 161 -4.44 -0.23 15.87
CA VAL A 161 -4.59 1.17 15.49
C VAL A 161 -3.21 1.77 15.25
N TRP A 162 -3.05 2.47 14.13
CA TRP A 162 -1.79 3.06 13.74
C TRP A 162 -1.97 4.50 13.25
N PRO A 163 -1.05 5.41 13.57
CA PRO A 163 -0.94 6.68 12.87
C PRO A 163 -0.59 6.46 11.39
N LYS A 164 -1.17 7.25 10.51
CA LYS A 164 -0.90 7.20 9.08
C LYS A 164 -0.74 8.61 8.50
N LEU A 165 0.23 8.76 7.60
CA LEU A 165 0.39 9.92 6.74
C LEU A 165 0.18 9.51 5.28
N GLN A 166 -0.40 10.42 4.49
CA GLN A 166 -0.57 10.25 3.06
C GLN A 166 -0.32 11.58 2.35
N PHE A 167 0.34 11.51 1.20
CA PHE A 167 0.64 12.64 0.33
C PHE A 167 0.24 12.27 -1.09
N GLU A 168 -0.39 13.21 -1.78
CA GLU A 168 -0.87 13.05 -3.14
C GLU A 168 -0.45 14.26 -3.97
N ILE A 169 -0.04 14.02 -5.21
CA ILE A 169 0.27 15.06 -6.17
C ILE A 169 -0.20 14.66 -7.56
N ALA A 170 -0.96 15.55 -8.19
CA ALA A 170 -1.25 15.51 -9.62
C ALA A 170 -0.62 16.74 -10.29
N ALA A 171 0.10 16.53 -11.38
CA ALA A 171 0.77 17.62 -12.08
C ALA A 171 0.87 17.33 -13.58
N PRO A 172 0.67 18.35 -14.45
CA PRO A 172 0.94 18.22 -15.87
C PRO A 172 2.41 17.89 -16.10
N LEU A 173 2.67 17.03 -17.08
CA LEU A 173 4.00 16.61 -17.51
C LEU A 173 4.11 16.84 -19.03
N GLY A 174 4.66 18.00 -19.41
CA GLY A 174 4.64 18.45 -20.80
C GLY A 174 3.22 18.76 -21.30
N SER A 175 3.00 18.67 -22.61
CA SER A 175 1.74 19.09 -23.24
C SER A 175 0.64 18.03 -23.25
N ARG A 176 0.97 16.76 -22.99
CA ARG A 176 0.07 15.62 -23.26
C ARG A 176 -0.09 14.64 -22.09
N TRP A 177 0.81 14.71 -21.11
CA TRP A 177 0.80 13.78 -19.98
C TRP A 177 0.45 14.50 -18.68
N GLU A 178 -0.12 13.75 -17.75
CA GLU A 178 -0.32 14.15 -16.36
C GLU A 178 0.24 13.04 -15.47
N SER A 179 1.01 13.45 -14.47
CA SER A 179 1.48 12.55 -13.42
C SER A 179 0.50 12.57 -12.26
N ARG A 180 0.16 11.41 -11.71
CA ARG A 180 -0.70 11.22 -10.53
C ARG A 180 -0.01 10.28 -9.57
N ASN A 181 0.47 10.84 -8.47
CA ASN A 181 1.29 10.14 -7.50
C ASN A 181 0.65 10.17 -6.12
N ILE A 182 0.75 9.05 -5.41
CA ILE A 182 0.37 8.98 -4.00
C ILE A 182 1.45 8.22 -3.25
N ALA A 183 1.84 8.75 -2.10
CA ALA A 183 2.68 8.07 -1.12
C ALA A 183 1.96 8.02 0.22
N SER A 184 2.03 6.91 0.93
CA SER A 184 1.52 6.81 2.29
C SER A 184 2.40 5.95 3.16
N TYR A 185 2.40 6.25 4.46
CA TYR A 185 3.16 5.55 5.46
C TYR A 185 2.35 5.35 6.73
N THR A 186 2.33 4.12 7.24
CA THR A 186 1.62 3.73 8.47
C THR A 186 2.63 3.41 9.56
N PHE A 187 2.67 4.25 10.59
CA PHE A 187 3.63 4.16 11.68
C PHE A 187 3.34 2.97 12.58
N GLY A 188 4.37 2.32 13.09
CA GLY A 188 4.26 1.11 13.90
C GLY A 188 4.03 -0.17 13.07
N LEU A 189 3.27 -0.10 11.97
CA LEU A 189 3.28 -1.15 10.94
C LEU A 189 4.56 -1.10 10.11
N GLU A 190 5.17 0.08 9.99
CA GLU A 190 6.25 0.37 9.02
C GLU A 190 5.78 0.12 7.57
N GLY A 191 4.47 0.25 7.35
CA GLY A 191 3.83 -0.02 6.07
C GLY A 191 3.93 1.17 5.13
N TYR A 192 4.39 0.94 3.90
CA TYR A 192 4.46 1.94 2.86
C TYR A 192 3.58 1.54 1.67
N TRP A 193 3.02 2.55 1.01
CA TRP A 193 2.33 2.37 -0.27
C TRP A 193 2.58 3.58 -1.14
N LEU A 194 3.14 3.34 -2.32
CA LEU A 194 3.49 4.33 -3.32
C LEU A 194 2.84 3.93 -4.63
N ARG A 195 2.19 4.87 -5.31
CA ARG A 195 1.70 4.71 -6.66
C ARG A 195 2.14 5.88 -7.52
N THR A 196 2.62 5.57 -8.71
CA THR A 196 2.82 6.53 -9.79
C THR A 196 2.01 6.10 -10.99
N ARG A 197 1.20 7.01 -11.52
CA ARG A 197 0.48 6.85 -12.76
C ARG A 197 0.83 8.00 -13.68
N LEU A 198 1.21 7.70 -14.91
CA LEU A 198 1.35 8.70 -15.97
C LEU A 198 0.20 8.47 -16.93
N VAL A 199 -0.67 9.46 -17.10
CA VAL A 199 -1.83 9.33 -17.98
C VAL A 199 -1.76 10.34 -19.11
N THR A 200 -2.22 9.94 -20.28
CA THR A 200 -2.50 10.85 -21.39
C THR A 200 -3.98 10.80 -21.72
N THR A 201 -4.54 11.94 -22.13
CA THR A 201 -5.90 12.02 -22.66
C THR A 201 -5.89 11.64 -24.14
N ILE A 202 -6.82 10.76 -24.54
CA ILE A 202 -7.04 10.32 -25.91
C ILE A 202 -8.52 10.48 -26.29
N GLY A 203 -8.79 10.81 -27.56
CA GLY A 203 -10.14 10.97 -28.09
C GLY A 203 -11.02 11.91 -27.25
N ASP A 204 -12.23 11.47 -26.96
CA ASP A 204 -13.28 12.24 -26.27
C ASP A 204 -13.11 12.32 -24.74
N GLY A 205 -11.88 12.45 -24.27
CA GLY A 205 -11.59 12.64 -22.83
C GLY A 205 -11.24 11.35 -22.07
N TYR A 206 -11.09 10.22 -22.76
CA TYR A 206 -10.57 9.00 -22.15
C TYR A 206 -9.12 9.17 -21.72
N GLU A 207 -8.75 8.53 -20.62
CA GLU A 207 -7.39 8.59 -20.10
C GLU A 207 -6.77 7.20 -20.13
N VAL A 208 -5.52 7.11 -20.55
CA VAL A 208 -4.76 5.86 -20.54
C VAL A 208 -3.33 6.11 -20.13
N GLY A 209 -2.73 5.17 -19.41
CA GLY A 209 -1.28 5.13 -19.32
C GLY A 209 -0.74 4.16 -18.28
N PRO A 210 0.59 4.09 -18.15
CA PRO A 210 1.24 3.15 -17.25
C PRO A 210 1.00 3.50 -15.77
N GLU A 211 0.95 2.45 -14.96
CA GLU A 211 0.86 2.52 -13.51
C GLU A 211 1.92 1.61 -12.86
N VAL A 212 2.58 2.15 -11.83
CA VAL A 212 3.49 1.41 -10.96
C VAL A 212 3.05 1.60 -9.51
N ILE A 213 2.95 0.52 -8.74
CA ILE A 213 2.64 0.54 -7.32
C ILE A 213 3.71 -0.22 -6.55
N ALA A 214 4.43 0.45 -5.66
CA ALA A 214 5.31 -0.20 -4.69
C ALA A 214 4.62 -0.20 -3.33
N LEU A 215 4.49 -1.38 -2.72
CA LEU A 215 3.84 -1.53 -1.43
C LEU A 215 4.57 -2.55 -0.57
N GLY A 216 4.46 -2.40 0.73
CA GLY A 216 5.18 -3.27 1.64
C GLY A 216 5.00 -2.84 3.07
N ASP A 217 5.60 -3.61 3.95
CA ASP A 217 5.89 -3.24 5.32
C ASP A 217 7.26 -3.84 5.69
N ARG A 218 7.51 -4.00 6.99
CA ARG A 218 8.74 -4.60 7.47
C ARG A 218 8.91 -6.05 7.02
N ASP A 219 7.82 -6.75 6.80
CA ASP A 219 7.79 -8.18 6.68
C ASP A 219 7.50 -8.63 5.24
N PHE A 220 6.85 -7.80 4.40
CA PHE A 220 6.72 -8.07 2.96
C PHE A 220 7.03 -6.86 2.08
N LYS A 221 7.33 -7.14 0.81
CA LYS A 221 7.42 -6.15 -0.26
C LYS A 221 6.79 -6.69 -1.53
N ALA A 222 6.10 -5.84 -2.26
CA ALA A 222 5.57 -6.12 -3.59
C ALA A 222 5.69 -4.91 -4.52
N LEU A 223 5.69 -5.22 -5.81
CA LEU A 223 5.65 -4.25 -6.89
C LEU A 223 4.51 -4.64 -7.83
N LYS A 224 3.66 -3.70 -8.24
CA LYS A 224 2.72 -3.87 -9.33
C LYS A 224 3.12 -2.98 -10.49
N VAL A 225 3.02 -3.53 -11.70
CA VAL A 225 3.19 -2.78 -12.95
C VAL A 225 2.00 -3.08 -13.84
N GLY A 226 1.38 -2.06 -14.41
CA GLY A 226 0.17 -2.23 -15.20
C GLY A 226 -0.21 -1.01 -16.02
N VAL A 227 -1.44 -1.04 -16.49
CA VAL A 227 -2.09 0.04 -17.24
C VAL A 227 -3.33 0.48 -16.48
N ALA A 228 -3.55 1.79 -16.47
CA ALA A 228 -4.77 2.40 -15.98
C ALA A 228 -5.53 3.06 -17.12
N LEU A 229 -6.85 2.92 -17.06
CA LEU A 229 -7.82 3.57 -17.92
C LEU A 229 -8.73 4.43 -17.05
N GLY A 230 -9.07 5.62 -17.52
CA GLY A 230 -9.91 6.58 -16.83
C GLY A 230 -10.70 7.44 -17.81
N GLY A 231 -11.32 8.50 -17.30
CA GLY A 231 -12.14 9.41 -18.10
C GLY A 231 -13.51 8.85 -18.50
N LEU A 232 -13.85 7.63 -18.06
CA LEU A 232 -15.20 7.08 -18.21
C LEU A 232 -16.14 7.82 -17.28
N ARG A 233 -17.19 8.45 -17.80
CA ARG A 233 -18.16 9.23 -17.02
C ARG A 233 -19.58 8.71 -17.21
N PRO A 234 -20.02 7.73 -16.39
CA PRO A 234 -21.39 7.21 -16.45
C PRO A 234 -22.45 8.31 -16.26
N THR A 235 -22.12 9.31 -15.44
CA THR A 235 -22.90 10.53 -15.19
C THR A 235 -21.95 11.74 -15.14
N PRO A 236 -22.45 12.99 -15.27
CA PRO A 236 -21.61 14.20 -15.19
C PRO A 236 -20.83 14.33 -13.88
N ASP A 237 -21.37 13.80 -12.78
CA ASP A 237 -20.82 13.88 -11.43
C ASP A 237 -20.06 12.62 -11.01
N SER A 238 -19.72 11.75 -11.98
CA SER A 238 -19.02 10.49 -11.69
C SER A 238 -17.87 10.22 -12.64
N SER A 239 -16.84 9.57 -12.13
CA SER A 239 -15.71 9.06 -12.91
C SER A 239 -15.45 7.61 -12.56
N LEU A 240 -15.34 6.77 -13.58
CA LEU A 240 -14.98 5.36 -13.49
C LEU A 240 -13.55 5.16 -14.01
N GLY A 241 -12.81 4.30 -13.33
CA GLY A 241 -11.46 3.90 -13.71
C GLY A 241 -11.32 2.38 -13.72
N LEU A 242 -10.54 1.87 -14.66
CA LEU A 242 -10.14 0.47 -14.73
C LEU A 242 -8.62 0.39 -14.61
N ARG A 243 -8.12 -0.65 -13.96
CA ARG A 243 -6.68 -0.91 -13.91
C ARG A 243 -6.41 -2.40 -13.99
N GLY A 244 -5.27 -2.76 -14.55
CA GLY A 244 -4.84 -4.15 -14.60
C GLY A 244 -3.37 -4.28 -14.93
N GLY A 245 -2.78 -5.39 -14.52
CA GLY A 245 -1.37 -5.65 -14.75
C GLY A 245 -0.85 -6.84 -13.97
N TYR A 246 0.45 -6.82 -13.69
CA TYR A 246 1.16 -7.86 -12.95
C TYR A 246 1.56 -7.37 -11.56
N HIS A 247 1.33 -8.23 -10.58
CA HIS A 247 1.78 -8.11 -9.19
C HIS A 247 2.99 -9.05 -9.01
N PHE A 248 4.11 -8.48 -8.58
CA PHE A 248 5.35 -9.18 -8.28
C PHE A 248 5.56 -9.21 -6.77
N GLN A 249 5.70 -10.42 -6.22
CA GLN A 249 6.03 -10.65 -4.82
C GLN A 249 6.95 -11.87 -4.74
N SER A 250 7.86 -11.89 -3.77
CA SER A 250 8.94 -12.90 -3.67
C SER A 250 8.47 -14.35 -3.76
N GLU A 251 7.23 -14.65 -3.37
CA GLU A 251 6.67 -16.01 -3.34
C GLU A 251 5.57 -16.25 -4.38
N SER A 252 5.04 -15.20 -5.03
CA SER A 252 3.96 -15.35 -6.01
C SER A 252 3.85 -14.15 -6.93
N ASN A 253 3.73 -14.44 -8.23
CA ASN A 253 3.39 -13.43 -9.24
C ASN A 253 1.97 -13.69 -9.73
N ALA A 254 1.15 -12.63 -9.80
CA ALA A 254 -0.24 -12.77 -10.19
C ALA A 254 -0.70 -11.60 -11.07
N VAL A 255 -1.61 -11.89 -11.99
CA VAL A 255 -2.37 -10.84 -12.68
C VAL A 255 -3.37 -10.23 -11.70
N TYR A 256 -3.50 -8.90 -11.73
CA TYR A 256 -4.51 -8.17 -10.99
C TYR A 256 -5.39 -7.35 -11.94
N VAL A 257 -6.63 -7.15 -11.53
CA VAL A 257 -7.59 -6.23 -12.15
C VAL A 257 -8.29 -5.43 -11.07
N GLY A 258 -8.68 -4.21 -11.39
CA GLY A 258 -9.38 -3.34 -10.46
C GLY A 258 -10.29 -2.33 -11.14
N LEU A 259 -11.29 -1.91 -10.39
CA LEU A 259 -12.28 -0.92 -10.75
C LEU A 259 -12.31 0.16 -9.67
N ASP A 260 -12.38 1.42 -10.08
CA ASP A 260 -12.52 2.58 -9.20
C ASP A 260 -13.70 3.44 -9.66
N LEU A 261 -14.43 4.00 -8.72
CA LEU A 261 -15.53 4.92 -8.93
C LEU A 261 -15.32 6.13 -8.02
N ALA A 262 -15.45 7.32 -8.59
CA ALA A 262 -15.56 8.57 -7.86
C ALA A 262 -16.93 9.19 -8.19
N VAL A 263 -17.65 9.68 -7.18
CA VAL A 263 -18.96 10.32 -7.34
C VAL A 263 -19.03 11.55 -6.46
N LYS A 264 -19.38 12.69 -7.05
CA LYS A 264 -19.63 13.93 -6.33
C LYS A 264 -21.03 13.91 -5.70
N PHE A 265 -21.16 14.39 -4.45
CA PHE A 265 -22.44 14.44 -3.72
C PHE A 265 -22.53 15.60 -2.73
#